data_AF-A0A934YX50-F1
#
_entry.id   AF-A0A934YX50-F1
#
_cell.length_a   1.000
_cell.length_b   1.000
_cell.length_c   1.000
_cell.angle_alpha   90.00
_cell.angle_beta   90.00
_cell.angle_gamma   90.00
#
_symmetry.space_group_name_H-M   'P 1'
#
loop_
_entity.id
_entity.type
_entity.pdbx_description
1 polymer ?
#
loop_
_entity_poly.entity_id
_entity_poly.type
_entity_poly.pdbx_seq_one_letter_code
_entity_poly.pdbx_strand_id
1 'polypeptide(L)'
;MHTTSYILRKTVLTAQCLIFIGLVEAQFYSGSQQEYGKNRVQYREFLWQQYRFPTMEVYFYEEGRDLARYTAQAATEHIKELEKDFDFALDERLQFIVYNSLTDFRQSNIGLSSTDGQNNIGGLTRIVGTKIFVYYEGDHTLLDQQIRSGISHVIIDQMMFGGNWRDMLKSSTFMSLPAWYTDGIIAYRSEPWGAELNNRIRDAVMSGRYDKFNRLNGLDAKYAGYAIWKYVADVYGPGVIPNILYMTRVSRSAESGFLFVLGVSLKTLQEESLAYYRGRFSEEDRFRQDIPLEPLAIKTKKRRTYSQFKQSPNGRHLAWVSNELGQYKVFIQDISTGKIKRIIKGEKKLDRIVDRSYPVIAWHPSGQALTYAIERKGELFLRTYTLDDKKPHRNRSSC
;
A
#
# COMPACT_ATOMS: atom_id res chain seq x y z
N MET A 1 -16.49 -13.84 84.86
CA MET A 1 -17.62 -13.79 83.90
C MET A 1 -17.53 -12.66 82.85
N HIS A 2 -16.48 -11.82 82.79
CA HIS A 2 -16.43 -10.69 81.83
C HIS A 2 -15.57 -10.89 80.58
N THR A 3 -14.67 -11.87 80.53
CA THR A 3 -13.77 -12.09 79.38
C THR A 3 -14.41 -12.90 78.24
N THR A 4 -15.31 -13.83 78.54
CA THR A 4 -15.98 -14.68 77.55
C THR A 4 -16.99 -13.92 76.68
N SER A 5 -17.64 -12.90 77.23
CA SER A 5 -18.62 -12.07 76.49
C SER A 5 -17.96 -11.19 75.42
N TYR A 6 -16.71 -10.74 75.68
CA TYR A 6 -15.97 -9.87 74.77
C TYR A 6 -15.49 -10.61 73.51
N ILE A 7 -15.09 -11.87 73.68
CA ILE A 7 -14.65 -12.74 72.58
C ILE A 7 -15.86 -13.09 71.71
N LEU A 8 -17.01 -13.45 72.31
CA LEU A 8 -18.23 -13.75 71.57
C LEU A 8 -18.74 -12.55 70.75
N ARG A 9 -18.68 -11.33 71.31
CA ARG A 9 -19.04 -10.11 70.57
C ARG A 9 -18.10 -9.82 69.40
N LYS A 10 -16.79 -10.04 69.56
CA LYS A 10 -15.84 -9.89 68.45
C LYS A 10 -16.05 -10.94 67.37
N THR A 11 -16.31 -12.20 67.72
CA THR A 11 -16.57 -13.26 66.74
C THR A 11 -17.86 -13.04 65.97
N VAL A 12 -18.91 -12.54 66.64
CA VAL A 12 -20.18 -12.19 65.98
C VAL A 12 -20.02 -10.96 65.07
N LEU A 13 -19.27 -9.93 65.50
CA LEU A 13 -18.98 -8.77 64.64
C LEU A 13 -18.13 -9.15 63.41
N THR A 14 -17.13 -10.02 63.57
CA THR A 14 -16.32 -10.50 62.44
C THR A 14 -17.13 -11.40 61.50
N ALA A 15 -18.05 -12.21 62.02
CA ALA A 15 -18.94 -13.02 61.19
C ALA A 15 -19.96 -12.14 60.43
N GLN A 16 -20.48 -11.08 61.06
CA GLN A 16 -21.33 -10.10 60.37
C GLN A 16 -20.58 -9.30 59.30
N CYS A 17 -19.31 -8.94 59.53
CA CYS A 17 -18.46 -8.34 58.51
C CYS A 17 -18.17 -9.30 57.34
N LEU A 18 -17.97 -10.59 57.61
CA LEU A 18 -17.74 -11.61 56.57
C LEU A 18 -18.99 -11.92 55.74
N ILE A 19 -20.19 -11.85 56.33
CA ILE A 19 -21.46 -12.02 55.61
C ILE A 19 -21.77 -10.79 54.72
N PHE A 20 -21.34 -9.58 55.11
CA PHE A 20 -21.46 -8.39 54.26
C PHE A 20 -20.48 -8.35 53.08
N ILE A 21 -19.36 -9.11 53.13
CA ILE A 21 -18.41 -9.21 52.01
C ILE A 21 -18.96 -10.11 50.88
N GLY A 22 -19.89 -11.03 51.18
CA GLY A 22 -20.48 -11.95 50.19
C GLY A 22 -21.62 -11.38 49.34
N LEU A 23 -22.15 -10.20 49.68
CA LEU A 23 -23.28 -9.54 48.99
C LEU A 23 -22.89 -8.22 48.31
N VAL A 24 -21.59 -7.89 48.27
CA VAL A 24 -21.10 -6.89 47.32
C VAL A 24 -20.94 -7.63 46.00
N GLU A 25 -22.03 -7.70 45.23
CA GLU A 25 -21.88 -7.67 43.79
C GLU A 25 -21.13 -6.38 43.50
N ALA A 26 -19.81 -6.49 43.42
CA ALA A 26 -19.02 -5.53 42.70
C ALA A 26 -19.68 -5.51 41.33
N GLN A 27 -20.50 -4.49 41.10
CA GLN A 27 -20.71 -3.97 39.77
C GLN A 27 -19.31 -3.59 39.31
N PHE A 28 -18.60 -4.57 38.76
CA PHE A 28 -17.72 -4.36 37.65
C PHE A 28 -18.59 -3.61 36.67
N TYR A 29 -18.56 -2.29 36.80
CA TYR A 29 -18.84 -1.39 35.72
C TYR A 29 -17.84 -1.84 34.66
N SER A 30 -18.28 -2.76 33.80
CA SER A 30 -17.85 -2.86 32.42
C SER A 30 -18.30 -1.55 31.79
N GLY A 31 -17.65 -0.46 32.22
CA GLY A 31 -17.57 0.80 31.52
C GLY A 31 -16.92 0.43 30.21
N SER A 32 -17.80 0.05 29.30
CA SER A 32 -17.62 -0.28 27.92
C SER A 32 -16.21 -0.73 27.56
N GLN A 33 -16.09 -2.00 27.15
CA GLN A 33 -15.48 -2.25 25.85
C GLN A 33 -16.25 -1.42 24.81
N GLN A 34 -16.08 -0.10 24.84
CA GLN A 34 -16.23 0.69 23.66
C GLN A 34 -15.04 0.18 22.86
N GLU A 35 -15.30 -0.55 21.79
CA GLU A 35 -14.37 -0.47 20.68
C GLU A 35 -14.23 1.02 20.42
N TYR A 36 -13.15 1.62 20.92
CA TYR A 36 -12.86 3.02 20.67
C TYR A 36 -12.67 3.06 19.15
N GLY A 37 -13.75 3.45 18.46
CA GLY A 37 -13.84 3.39 17.02
C GLY A 37 -12.66 4.18 16.50
N LYS A 38 -11.68 3.48 15.91
CA LYS A 38 -10.54 4.09 15.25
C LYS A 38 -11.01 4.73 13.94
N ASN A 39 -12.02 5.60 14.02
CA ASN A 39 -12.44 6.42 12.92
C ASN A 39 -11.25 7.32 12.58
N ARG A 40 -10.89 7.33 11.31
CA ARG A 40 -9.95 8.30 10.76
C ARG A 40 -10.55 9.68 11.01
N VAL A 41 -9.65 10.62 11.30
CA VAL A 41 -10.02 12.03 11.44
C VAL A 41 -10.52 12.50 10.07
N GLN A 42 -11.83 12.70 9.98
CA GLN A 42 -12.46 13.30 8.81
C GLN A 42 -12.27 14.81 8.88
N TYR A 43 -11.74 15.39 7.81
CA TYR A 43 -11.60 16.84 7.67
C TYR A 43 -12.73 17.45 6.83
N ARG A 44 -13.52 16.60 6.15
CA ARG A 44 -14.61 16.98 5.26
C ARG A 44 -15.76 15.97 5.33
N GLU A 45 -17.00 16.43 5.13
CA GLU A 45 -18.17 15.58 4.95
C GLU A 45 -18.32 15.18 3.48
N PHE A 46 -18.62 13.91 3.22
CA PHE A 46 -18.77 13.38 1.86
C PHE A 46 -20.24 13.17 1.51
N LEU A 47 -20.75 13.94 0.53
CA LEU A 47 -22.08 13.74 -0.04
C LEU A 47 -22.01 12.73 -1.18
N TRP A 48 -22.19 11.45 -0.85
CA TRP A 48 -22.07 10.35 -1.81
C TRP A 48 -23.25 10.30 -2.80
N GLN A 49 -22.90 10.08 -4.05
CA GLN A 49 -23.78 9.82 -5.19
C GLN A 49 -23.37 8.49 -5.83
N GLN A 50 -24.25 7.91 -6.65
CA GLN A 50 -23.99 6.63 -7.29
C GLN A 50 -24.43 6.59 -8.75
N TYR A 51 -23.66 5.89 -9.57
CA TYR A 51 -24.08 5.37 -10.86
C TYR A 51 -24.24 3.86 -10.78
N ARG A 52 -25.34 3.34 -11.32
CA ARG A 52 -25.67 1.91 -11.28
C ARG A 52 -25.71 1.35 -12.68
N PHE A 53 -24.88 0.33 -12.92
CA PHE A 53 -24.78 -0.40 -14.19
C PHE A 53 -25.09 -1.90 -13.94
N PRO A 54 -25.26 -2.71 -15.00
CA PRO A 54 -25.56 -4.13 -14.85
C PRO A 54 -24.45 -4.92 -14.13
N THR A 55 -23.18 -4.64 -14.44
CA THR A 55 -22.00 -5.35 -13.93
C THR A 55 -21.29 -4.63 -12.78
N MET A 56 -21.64 -3.37 -12.50
CA MET A 56 -20.95 -2.59 -11.47
C MET A 56 -21.79 -1.43 -10.92
N GLU A 57 -21.36 -0.91 -9.78
CA GLU A 57 -21.86 0.31 -9.14
C GLU A 57 -20.67 1.24 -8.89
N VAL A 58 -20.82 2.54 -9.20
CA VAL A 58 -19.75 3.54 -9.04
C VAL A 58 -20.23 4.61 -8.08
N TYR A 59 -19.62 4.65 -6.90
CA TYR A 59 -19.86 5.63 -5.84
C TYR A 59 -18.84 6.77 -5.95
N PHE A 60 -19.32 8.01 -5.89
CA PHE A 60 -18.50 9.21 -5.97
C PHE A 60 -19.11 10.33 -5.12
N TYR A 61 -18.44 11.48 -4.97
CA TYR A 61 -18.95 12.62 -4.21
C TYR A 61 -18.57 13.95 -4.87
N GLU A 62 -19.34 14.98 -4.59
CA GLU A 62 -19.07 16.38 -4.98
C GLU A 62 -18.68 16.52 -6.47
N GLU A 63 -17.55 17.17 -6.76
CA GLU A 63 -16.98 17.43 -8.10
C GLU A 63 -16.41 16.17 -8.79
N GLY A 64 -16.53 14.99 -8.18
CA GLY A 64 -16.00 13.72 -8.71
C GLY A 64 -16.78 13.10 -9.88
N ARG A 65 -17.76 13.81 -10.45
CA ARG A 65 -18.65 13.29 -11.48
C ARG A 65 -17.91 12.82 -12.73
N ASP A 66 -16.95 13.60 -13.21
CA ASP A 66 -16.20 13.28 -14.42
C ASP A 66 -15.26 12.09 -14.19
N LEU A 67 -14.61 12.04 -13.02
CA LEU A 67 -13.81 10.88 -12.59
C LEU A 67 -14.66 9.61 -12.48
N ALA A 68 -15.88 9.70 -11.95
CA ALA A 68 -16.80 8.58 -11.85
C ALA A 68 -17.24 8.08 -13.23
N ARG A 69 -17.51 8.99 -14.18
CA ARG A 69 -17.84 8.64 -15.56
C ARG A 69 -16.67 7.95 -16.24
N TYR A 70 -15.46 8.50 -16.12
CA TYR A 70 -14.24 7.89 -16.65
C TYR A 70 -14.03 6.49 -16.06
N THR A 71 -14.13 6.37 -14.73
CA THR A 71 -13.98 5.09 -14.02
C THR A 71 -14.97 4.06 -14.54
N ALA A 72 -16.24 4.44 -14.77
CA ALA A 72 -17.24 3.54 -15.33
C ALA A 72 -16.86 3.08 -16.75
N GLN A 73 -16.41 4.00 -17.61
CA GLN A 73 -16.00 3.65 -18.98
C GLN A 73 -14.81 2.69 -18.98
N ALA A 74 -13.73 3.05 -18.27
CA ALA A 74 -12.53 2.24 -18.16
C ALA A 74 -12.82 0.87 -17.52
N ALA A 75 -13.57 0.83 -16.41
CA ALA A 75 -13.92 -0.44 -15.76
C ALA A 75 -14.71 -1.36 -16.68
N THR A 76 -15.62 -0.83 -17.51
CA THR A 76 -16.40 -1.65 -18.46
C THR A 76 -15.51 -2.32 -19.50
N GLU A 77 -14.49 -1.63 -19.98
CA GLU A 77 -13.50 -2.18 -20.92
C GLU A 77 -12.60 -3.21 -20.22
N HIS A 78 -12.01 -2.85 -19.09
CA HIS A 78 -11.08 -3.70 -18.35
C HIS A 78 -11.72 -4.97 -17.80
N ILE A 79 -12.99 -4.93 -17.39
CA ILE A 79 -13.71 -6.14 -16.98
C ILE A 79 -13.73 -7.14 -18.14
N LYS A 80 -14.13 -6.70 -19.34
CA LYS A 80 -14.20 -7.59 -20.51
C LYS A 80 -12.84 -8.15 -20.91
N GLU A 81 -11.80 -7.31 -20.88
CA GLU A 81 -10.44 -7.75 -21.18
C GLU A 81 -9.93 -8.77 -20.17
N LEU A 82 -10.08 -8.48 -18.87
CA LEU A 82 -9.56 -9.33 -17.80
C LEU A 82 -10.34 -10.64 -17.68
N GLU A 83 -11.66 -10.63 -17.87
CA GLU A 83 -12.46 -11.86 -17.91
C GLU A 83 -12.00 -12.80 -19.03
N LYS A 84 -11.69 -12.24 -20.20
CA LYS A 84 -11.13 -13.00 -21.32
C LYS A 84 -9.72 -13.51 -21.04
N ASP A 85 -8.85 -12.66 -20.48
CA ASP A 85 -7.46 -12.99 -20.18
C ASP A 85 -7.33 -14.09 -19.11
N PHE A 86 -8.23 -14.12 -18.15
CA PHE A 86 -8.27 -15.12 -17.07
C PHE A 86 -9.16 -16.32 -17.38
N ASP A 87 -9.90 -16.30 -18.51
CA ASP A 87 -10.94 -17.27 -18.85
C ASP A 87 -11.93 -17.49 -17.68
N PHE A 88 -12.39 -16.39 -17.11
CA PHE A 88 -13.23 -16.37 -15.91
C PHE A 88 -14.24 -15.23 -15.96
N ALA A 89 -15.53 -15.53 -15.74
CA ALA A 89 -16.58 -14.53 -15.69
C ALA A 89 -16.94 -14.19 -14.25
N LEU A 90 -17.04 -12.89 -13.93
CA LEU A 90 -17.47 -12.43 -12.62
C LEU A 90 -18.95 -12.73 -12.40
N ASP A 91 -19.28 -13.25 -11.21
CA ASP A 91 -20.65 -13.61 -10.81
C ASP A 91 -21.37 -12.50 -10.03
N GLU A 92 -20.62 -11.54 -9.50
CA GLU A 92 -21.10 -10.45 -8.65
C GLU A 92 -20.79 -9.07 -9.25
N ARG A 93 -21.63 -8.08 -8.90
CA ARG A 93 -21.39 -6.69 -9.29
C ARG A 93 -20.22 -6.11 -8.53
N LEU A 94 -19.29 -5.50 -9.27
CA LEU A 94 -18.19 -4.74 -8.70
C LEU A 94 -18.69 -3.40 -8.15
N GLN A 95 -18.12 -2.93 -7.05
CA GLN A 95 -18.48 -1.64 -6.45
C GLN A 95 -17.24 -0.77 -6.42
N PHE A 96 -17.17 0.23 -7.31
CA PHE A 96 -16.08 1.20 -7.33
C PHE A 96 -16.40 2.36 -6.39
N ILE A 97 -15.52 2.66 -5.46
CA ILE A 97 -15.58 3.84 -4.60
C ILE A 97 -14.47 4.78 -5.07
N VAL A 98 -14.88 5.86 -5.74
CA VAL A 98 -14.00 6.81 -6.40
C VAL A 98 -13.75 8.01 -5.50
N TYR A 99 -12.47 8.27 -5.19
CA TYR A 99 -12.03 9.46 -4.47
C TYR A 99 -11.32 10.44 -5.40
N ASN A 100 -11.56 11.72 -5.17
CA ASN A 100 -10.95 12.81 -5.93
C ASN A 100 -9.44 12.94 -5.64
N SER A 101 -8.98 12.44 -4.48
CA SER A 101 -7.57 12.45 -4.10
C SER A 101 -7.20 11.30 -3.15
N LEU A 102 -5.91 10.96 -3.11
CA LEU A 102 -5.38 10.03 -2.10
C LEU A 102 -5.59 10.54 -0.66
N THR A 103 -5.63 11.85 -0.46
CA THR A 103 -5.91 12.43 0.86
C THR A 103 -7.34 12.15 1.29
N ASP A 104 -8.31 12.22 0.37
CA ASP A 104 -9.70 11.89 0.65
C ASP A 104 -9.88 10.41 0.99
N PHE A 105 -9.21 9.52 0.24
CA PHE A 105 -9.17 8.10 0.55
C PHE A 105 -8.65 7.84 1.97
N ARG A 106 -7.59 8.54 2.39
CA ARG A 106 -6.99 8.39 3.74
C ARG A 106 -7.85 8.90 4.88
N GLN A 107 -8.77 9.84 4.65
CA GLN A 107 -9.69 10.32 5.68
C GLN A 107 -11.02 9.56 5.69
N SER A 108 -11.32 8.81 4.62
CA SER A 108 -12.54 8.02 4.53
C SER A 108 -12.55 6.87 5.53
N ASN A 109 -13.67 6.71 6.22
CA ASN A 109 -13.92 5.62 7.16
C ASN A 109 -14.53 4.38 6.50
N ILE A 110 -14.80 4.42 5.20
CA ILE A 110 -15.38 3.29 4.46
C ILE A 110 -14.35 2.15 4.46
N GLY A 111 -14.76 0.95 4.90
CA GLY A 111 -13.89 -0.22 5.03
C GLY A 111 -13.16 -0.37 6.37
N LEU A 112 -13.32 0.57 7.32
CA LEU A 112 -12.75 0.42 8.67
C LEU A 112 -13.51 -0.56 9.55
N SER A 113 -14.83 -0.68 9.38
CA SER A 113 -15.71 -1.47 10.25
C SER A 113 -15.89 -2.92 9.79
N SER A 114 -15.24 -3.34 8.70
CA SER A 114 -15.51 -4.64 8.04
C SER A 114 -14.46 -5.72 8.34
N THR A 115 -13.44 -5.43 9.14
CA THR A 115 -12.41 -6.41 9.50
C THR A 115 -12.04 -6.20 10.96
N ASP A 116 -12.35 -7.20 11.78
CA ASP A 116 -12.05 -7.21 13.20
C ASP A 116 -10.59 -6.85 13.48
N GLY A 117 -10.41 -5.82 14.29
CA GLY A 117 -9.36 -5.77 15.30
C GLY A 117 -7.98 -5.26 14.92
N GLN A 118 -7.28 -5.76 13.88
CA GLN A 118 -5.81 -5.60 13.87
C GLN A 118 -5.11 -5.14 12.57
N ASN A 119 -5.66 -5.34 11.36
CA ASN A 119 -4.85 -5.16 10.14
C ASN A 119 -5.16 -3.92 9.27
N ASN A 120 -6.26 -3.19 9.51
CA ASN A 120 -6.69 -2.08 8.63
C ASN A 120 -6.38 -0.67 9.14
N ILE A 121 -5.62 -0.54 10.24
CA ILE A 121 -5.25 0.75 10.85
C ILE A 121 -4.48 1.66 9.86
N GLY A 122 -3.90 1.07 8.80
CA GLY A 122 -3.10 1.74 7.78
C GLY A 122 -3.78 2.13 6.48
N GLY A 123 -5.00 1.68 6.14
CA GLY A 123 -5.55 1.98 4.81
C GLY A 123 -4.73 1.46 3.63
N LEU A 124 -4.06 0.32 3.81
CA LEU A 124 -3.42 -0.45 2.75
C LEU A 124 -4.44 -1.15 1.84
N THR A 125 -5.57 -1.55 2.42
CA THR A 125 -6.58 -2.38 1.77
C THR A 125 -7.36 -1.58 0.74
N ARG A 126 -7.01 -1.77 -0.54
CA ARG A 126 -7.69 -1.18 -1.70
C ARG A 126 -8.92 -1.97 -2.15
N ILE A 127 -9.11 -3.19 -1.63
CA ILE A 127 -10.20 -4.09 -1.99
C ILE A 127 -10.80 -4.72 -0.73
N VAL A 128 -12.12 -4.62 -0.54
CA VAL A 128 -12.85 -5.28 0.56
C VAL A 128 -14.08 -5.97 -0.01
N GLY A 129 -14.04 -7.30 -0.19
CA GLY A 129 -15.06 -7.98 -0.96
C GLY A 129 -15.06 -7.43 -2.40
N THR A 130 -16.24 -7.20 -2.98
CA THR A 130 -16.36 -6.60 -4.33
C THR A 130 -16.17 -5.08 -4.35
N LYS A 131 -15.82 -4.46 -3.22
CA LYS A 131 -15.58 -3.02 -3.13
C LYS A 131 -14.14 -2.72 -3.53
N ILE A 132 -13.97 -1.99 -4.63
CA ILE A 132 -12.70 -1.51 -5.16
C ILE A 132 -12.58 -0.02 -4.87
N PHE A 133 -11.60 0.37 -4.07
CA PHE A 133 -11.32 1.76 -3.76
C PHE A 133 -10.27 2.31 -4.73
N VAL A 134 -10.63 3.38 -5.45
CA VAL A 134 -9.74 4.05 -6.41
C VAL A 134 -9.66 5.53 -6.08
N TYR A 135 -8.50 6.14 -6.30
CA TYR A 135 -8.29 7.58 -6.09
C TYR A 135 -7.50 8.19 -7.23
N TYR A 136 -7.85 9.43 -7.57
CA TYR A 136 -7.15 10.16 -8.62
C TYR A 136 -5.83 10.76 -8.11
N GLU A 137 -4.75 10.53 -8.84
CA GLU A 137 -3.40 11.04 -8.55
C GLU A 137 -2.94 12.13 -9.54
N GLY A 138 -3.86 12.64 -10.37
CA GLY A 138 -3.54 13.61 -11.43
C GLY A 138 -3.22 12.99 -12.79
N ASP A 139 -3.17 11.66 -12.87
CA ASP A 139 -2.91 10.90 -14.11
C ASP A 139 -3.94 9.79 -14.27
N HIS A 140 -4.63 9.79 -15.42
CA HIS A 140 -5.61 8.77 -15.77
C HIS A 140 -4.96 7.40 -15.97
N THR A 141 -3.69 7.33 -16.39
CA THR A 141 -2.93 6.08 -16.52
C THR A 141 -2.77 5.38 -15.17
N LEU A 142 -2.53 6.15 -14.11
CA LEU A 142 -2.43 5.61 -12.75
C LEU A 142 -3.79 5.16 -12.23
N LEU A 143 -4.86 5.91 -12.53
CA LEU A 143 -6.22 5.51 -12.20
C LEU A 143 -6.61 4.21 -12.91
N ASP A 144 -6.24 4.08 -14.17
CA ASP A 144 -6.46 2.88 -14.99
C ASP A 144 -5.78 1.65 -14.39
N GLN A 145 -4.50 1.79 -13.99
CA GLN A 145 -3.77 0.73 -13.28
C GLN A 145 -4.45 0.34 -11.97
N GLN A 146 -4.99 1.30 -11.20
CA GLN A 146 -5.73 1.01 -9.98
C GLN A 146 -7.03 0.23 -10.27
N ILE A 147 -7.77 0.61 -11.31
CA ILE A 147 -8.99 -0.08 -11.75
C ILE A 147 -8.67 -1.52 -12.17
N ARG A 148 -7.68 -1.70 -13.06
CA ARG A 148 -7.24 -3.02 -13.55
C ARG A 148 -6.73 -3.91 -12.41
N SER A 149 -5.97 -3.34 -11.48
CA SER A 149 -5.48 -4.06 -10.30
C SER A 149 -6.63 -4.50 -9.40
N GLY A 150 -7.62 -3.63 -9.16
CA GLY A 150 -8.80 -3.94 -8.37
C GLY A 150 -9.65 -5.05 -8.97
N ILE A 151 -9.92 -4.98 -10.28
CA ILE A 151 -10.69 -6.02 -10.99
C ILE A 151 -9.93 -7.35 -10.97
N SER A 152 -8.63 -7.33 -11.29
CA SER A 152 -7.78 -8.54 -11.26
C SER A 152 -7.77 -9.19 -9.88
N HIS A 153 -7.73 -8.38 -8.81
CA HIS A 153 -7.77 -8.89 -7.44
C HIS A 153 -9.09 -9.62 -7.16
N VAL A 154 -10.24 -9.04 -7.53
CA VAL A 154 -11.55 -9.68 -7.32
C VAL A 154 -11.66 -10.97 -8.14
N ILE A 155 -11.21 -10.97 -9.41
CA ILE A 155 -11.19 -12.18 -10.25
C ILE A 155 -10.34 -13.27 -9.59
N ILE A 156 -9.10 -12.96 -9.19
CA ILE A 156 -8.20 -13.94 -8.57
C ILE A 156 -8.78 -14.46 -7.26
N ASP A 157 -9.34 -13.60 -6.41
CA ASP A 157 -9.99 -14.03 -5.17
C ASP A 157 -11.15 -14.99 -5.47
N GLN A 158 -12.06 -14.63 -6.38
CA GLN A 158 -13.18 -15.51 -6.76
C GLN A 158 -12.70 -16.82 -7.39
N MET A 159 -11.67 -16.79 -8.23
CA MET A 159 -11.06 -18.00 -8.81
C MET A 159 -10.48 -18.89 -7.73
N MET A 160 -9.68 -18.37 -6.80
CA MET A 160 -8.99 -19.19 -5.79
C MET A 160 -9.95 -19.71 -4.72
N PHE A 161 -10.97 -18.93 -4.38
CA PHE A 161 -11.78 -19.14 -3.17
C PHE A 161 -13.27 -19.45 -3.45
N GLY A 162 -13.77 -19.24 -4.66
CA GLY A 162 -15.15 -19.56 -5.07
C GLY A 162 -16.23 -18.70 -4.41
N GLY A 163 -17.47 -19.20 -4.37
CA GLY A 163 -18.67 -18.41 -4.01
C GLY A 163 -18.69 -17.84 -2.58
N ASN A 164 -17.92 -18.38 -1.63
CA ASN A 164 -17.83 -17.88 -0.24
C ASN A 164 -16.47 -17.22 0.06
N TRP A 165 -15.80 -16.69 -0.95
CA TRP A 165 -14.46 -16.12 -0.82
C TRP A 165 -14.35 -15.02 0.25
N ARG A 166 -15.41 -14.22 0.47
CA ARG A 166 -15.45 -13.18 1.52
C ARG A 166 -15.28 -13.75 2.93
N ASP A 167 -15.87 -14.92 3.20
CA ASP A 167 -15.78 -15.60 4.49
C ASP A 167 -14.50 -16.44 4.58
N MET A 168 -13.99 -16.93 3.44
CA MET A 168 -12.73 -17.65 3.40
C MET A 168 -11.52 -16.74 3.60
N LEU A 169 -11.53 -15.50 3.11
CA LEU A 169 -10.47 -14.52 3.44
C LEU A 169 -10.38 -14.22 4.94
N LYS A 170 -11.46 -14.45 5.70
CA LYS A 170 -11.49 -14.30 7.16
C LYS A 170 -11.03 -15.56 7.90
N SER A 171 -11.01 -16.72 7.25
CA SER A 171 -10.62 -18.00 7.84
C SER A 171 -9.31 -18.50 7.23
N SER A 172 -8.23 -18.49 8.00
CA SER A 172 -6.88 -18.90 7.59
C SER A 172 -6.70 -20.40 7.29
N THR A 173 -7.79 -21.17 7.23
CA THR A 173 -7.77 -22.63 7.40
C THR A 173 -7.69 -23.41 6.07
N PHE A 174 -7.91 -22.79 4.90
CA PHE A 174 -8.16 -23.58 3.67
C PHE A 174 -7.20 -23.41 2.48
N MET A 175 -6.40 -22.34 2.40
CA MET A 175 -5.27 -22.22 1.45
C MET A 175 -4.43 -20.98 1.83
N SER A 176 -3.12 -21.13 1.98
CA SER A 176 -2.22 -19.96 2.11
C SER A 176 -1.38 -19.84 0.84
N LEU A 177 -1.88 -19.06 -0.13
CA LEU A 177 -1.08 -18.72 -1.29
C LEU A 177 -0.03 -17.67 -0.88
N PRO A 178 1.23 -17.81 -1.29
CA PRO A 178 2.23 -16.80 -1.02
C PRO A 178 1.88 -15.47 -1.71
N ALA A 179 2.24 -14.34 -1.08
CA ALA A 179 1.97 -13.01 -1.63
C ALA A 179 2.57 -12.80 -3.03
N TRP A 180 3.72 -13.38 -3.34
CA TRP A 180 4.31 -13.29 -4.69
C TRP A 180 3.38 -13.90 -5.76
N TYR A 181 2.59 -14.92 -5.42
CA TYR A 181 1.73 -15.60 -6.39
C TYR A 181 0.55 -14.72 -6.76
N THR A 182 -0.22 -14.30 -5.75
CA THR A 182 -1.43 -13.47 -5.92
C THR A 182 -1.09 -12.04 -6.31
N ASP A 183 -0.24 -11.35 -5.55
CA ASP A 183 0.13 -9.95 -5.84
C ASP A 183 0.93 -9.88 -7.14
N GLY A 184 1.71 -10.91 -7.46
CA GLY A 184 2.47 -10.99 -8.70
C GLY A 184 1.60 -11.12 -9.94
N ILE A 185 0.59 -11.99 -9.95
CA ILE A 185 -0.30 -12.13 -11.12
C ILE A 185 -1.16 -10.87 -11.29
N ILE A 186 -1.64 -10.30 -10.18
CA ILE A 186 -2.38 -9.04 -10.17
C ILE A 186 -1.49 -7.93 -10.76
N ALA A 187 -0.23 -7.82 -10.30
CA ALA A 187 0.71 -6.84 -10.82
C ALA A 187 1.00 -7.06 -12.30
N TYR A 188 1.24 -8.30 -12.73
CA TYR A 188 1.51 -8.65 -14.12
C TYR A 188 0.37 -8.22 -15.06
N ARG A 189 -0.88 -8.41 -14.63
CA ARG A 189 -2.05 -8.03 -15.43
C ARG A 189 -2.40 -6.56 -15.33
N SER A 190 -2.06 -5.86 -14.26
CA SER A 190 -2.45 -4.46 -14.04
C SER A 190 -1.38 -3.42 -14.37
N GLU A 191 -0.10 -3.74 -14.23
CA GLU A 191 1.01 -2.80 -14.40
C GLU A 191 1.78 -3.05 -15.72
N PRO A 192 2.06 -2.00 -16.52
CA PRO A 192 2.87 -2.15 -17.71
C PRO A 192 4.34 -2.45 -17.35
N TRP A 193 5.04 -3.15 -18.24
CA TRP A 193 6.50 -3.34 -18.13
C TRP A 193 7.24 -2.03 -18.45
N GLY A 194 7.25 -1.11 -17.48
CA GLY A 194 7.91 0.19 -17.58
C GLY A 194 9.39 0.16 -17.20
N ALA A 195 10.09 1.26 -17.49
CA ALA A 195 11.51 1.42 -17.16
C ALA A 195 11.79 1.30 -15.65
N GLU A 196 10.93 1.83 -14.79
CA GLU A 196 11.09 1.74 -13.33
C GLU A 196 11.00 0.29 -12.85
N LEU A 197 9.99 -0.45 -13.28
CA LEU A 197 9.80 -1.85 -12.94
C LEU A 197 10.96 -2.71 -13.45
N ASN A 198 11.35 -2.51 -14.71
CA ASN A 198 12.48 -3.21 -15.33
C ASN A 198 13.78 -2.97 -14.56
N ASN A 199 14.07 -1.71 -14.19
CA ASN A 199 15.26 -1.37 -13.41
C ASN A 199 15.21 -1.96 -12.00
N ARG A 200 14.03 -2.00 -11.37
CA ARG A 200 13.87 -2.60 -10.04
C ARG A 200 14.10 -4.11 -10.05
N ILE A 201 13.51 -4.81 -11.02
CA ILE A 201 13.72 -6.25 -11.19
C ILE A 201 15.19 -6.51 -11.52
N ARG A 202 15.81 -5.71 -12.39
CA ARG A 202 17.23 -5.79 -12.69
C ARG A 202 18.09 -5.67 -11.43
N ASP A 203 17.95 -4.60 -10.65
CA ASP A 203 18.70 -4.42 -9.40
C ASP A 203 18.54 -5.63 -8.46
N ALA A 204 17.31 -6.12 -8.31
CA ALA A 204 17.03 -7.24 -7.42
C ALA A 204 17.61 -8.58 -7.90
N VAL A 205 17.60 -8.83 -9.21
CA VAL A 205 18.16 -10.04 -9.84
C VAL A 205 19.69 -9.99 -9.84
N MET A 206 20.29 -8.87 -10.25
CA MET A 206 21.75 -8.72 -10.35
C MET A 206 22.43 -8.65 -8.97
N SER A 207 21.74 -8.12 -7.95
CA SER A 207 22.25 -8.13 -6.56
C SER A 207 22.07 -9.47 -5.84
N GLY A 208 21.44 -10.48 -6.45
CA GLY A 208 21.13 -11.77 -5.83
C GLY A 208 20.05 -11.70 -4.75
N ARG A 209 19.27 -10.61 -4.69
CA ARG A 209 18.20 -10.41 -3.69
C ARG A 209 17.06 -11.42 -3.89
N TYR A 210 16.75 -11.75 -5.14
CA TYR A 210 15.68 -12.70 -5.49
C TYR A 210 16.06 -14.17 -5.35
N ASP A 211 17.35 -14.49 -5.12
CA ASP A 211 17.83 -15.86 -4.90
C ASP A 211 17.20 -16.49 -3.65
N LYS A 212 16.84 -15.66 -2.67
CA LYS A 212 16.14 -16.07 -1.44
C LYS A 212 14.65 -15.78 -1.56
N PHE A 213 14.02 -16.36 -2.58
CA PHE A 213 12.64 -16.10 -2.96
C PHE A 213 11.64 -16.24 -1.80
N ASN A 214 11.77 -17.28 -0.97
CA ASN A 214 10.91 -17.52 0.19
C ASN A 214 11.00 -16.46 1.30
N ARG A 215 12.00 -15.56 1.26
CA ARG A 215 12.18 -14.49 2.25
C ARG A 215 11.66 -13.15 1.77
N LEU A 216 11.21 -13.06 0.52
CA LEU A 216 10.68 -11.85 -0.06
C LEU A 216 9.34 -11.51 0.59
N ASN A 217 9.12 -10.24 0.88
CA ASN A 217 7.90 -9.74 1.50
C ASN A 217 7.52 -8.39 0.89
N GLY A 218 6.23 -8.05 0.94
CA GLY A 218 5.70 -6.80 0.42
C GLY A 218 6.03 -6.57 -1.06
N LEU A 219 6.53 -5.38 -1.40
CA LEU A 219 6.80 -5.01 -2.79
C LEU A 219 7.82 -5.93 -3.48
N ASP A 220 8.79 -6.47 -2.76
CA ASP A 220 9.78 -7.35 -3.38
C ASP A 220 9.16 -8.71 -3.75
N ALA A 221 8.22 -9.22 -2.95
CA ALA A 221 7.46 -10.42 -3.29
C ALA A 221 6.55 -10.17 -4.50
N LYS A 222 5.82 -9.04 -4.50
CA LYS A 222 4.97 -8.62 -5.62
C LYS A 222 5.74 -8.58 -6.94
N TYR A 223 6.88 -7.90 -6.99
CA TYR A 223 7.64 -7.74 -8.24
C TYR A 223 8.46 -8.96 -8.63
N ALA A 224 8.88 -9.79 -7.68
CA ALA A 224 9.45 -11.09 -8.02
C ALA A 224 8.39 -12.02 -8.62
N GLY A 225 7.17 -11.99 -8.09
CA GLY A 225 6.02 -12.66 -8.68
C GLY A 225 5.65 -12.16 -10.06
N TYR A 226 5.63 -10.84 -10.27
CA TYR A 226 5.48 -10.23 -11.59
C TYR A 226 6.48 -10.82 -12.58
N ALA A 227 7.76 -10.87 -12.21
CA ALA A 227 8.83 -11.38 -13.05
C ALA A 227 8.60 -12.85 -13.43
N ILE A 228 8.14 -13.69 -12.49
CA ILE A 228 7.81 -15.10 -12.78
C ILE A 228 6.64 -15.19 -13.75
N TRP A 229 5.53 -14.49 -13.51
CA TRP A 229 4.36 -14.54 -14.40
C TRP A 229 4.68 -14.00 -15.80
N LYS A 230 5.51 -12.96 -15.87
CA LYS A 230 6.02 -12.48 -17.15
C LYS A 230 6.93 -13.50 -17.83
N TYR A 231 7.83 -14.15 -17.11
CA TYR A 231 8.65 -15.24 -17.65
C TYR A 231 7.78 -16.39 -18.20
N VAL A 232 6.75 -16.79 -17.46
CA VAL A 232 5.78 -17.80 -17.89
C VAL A 232 5.09 -17.36 -19.19
N ALA A 233 4.63 -16.12 -19.26
CA ALA A 233 4.00 -15.59 -20.48
C ALA A 233 4.96 -15.48 -21.67
N ASP A 234 6.20 -15.05 -21.44
CA ASP A 234 7.21 -14.84 -22.48
C ASP A 234 7.74 -16.19 -23.03
N VAL A 235 7.87 -17.23 -22.19
CA VAL A 235 8.47 -18.53 -22.56
C VAL A 235 7.43 -19.59 -22.92
N TYR A 236 6.37 -19.72 -22.12
CA TYR A 236 5.33 -20.76 -22.30
C TYR A 236 4.07 -20.22 -22.98
N GLY A 237 3.99 -18.90 -23.19
CA GLY A 237 2.85 -18.22 -23.78
C GLY A 237 1.78 -17.80 -22.75
N PRO A 238 1.05 -16.69 -22.97
CA PRO A 238 0.09 -16.18 -21.99
C PRO A 238 -1.12 -17.11 -21.78
N GLY A 239 -1.44 -17.98 -22.75
CA GLY A 239 -2.60 -18.88 -22.70
C GLY A 239 -2.49 -20.00 -21.66
N VAL A 240 -1.31 -20.26 -21.10
CA VAL A 240 -1.15 -21.27 -20.04
C VAL A 240 -1.54 -20.76 -18.66
N ILE A 241 -1.62 -19.43 -18.48
CA ILE A 241 -1.88 -18.79 -17.18
C ILE A 241 -3.24 -19.20 -16.59
N PRO A 242 -4.37 -19.13 -17.32
CA PRO A 242 -5.65 -19.60 -16.80
C PRO A 242 -5.61 -21.06 -16.33
N ASN A 243 -4.92 -21.93 -17.07
CA ASN A 243 -4.77 -23.34 -16.71
C ASN A 243 -3.97 -23.52 -15.41
N ILE A 244 -2.89 -22.74 -15.20
CA ILE A 244 -2.12 -22.77 -13.95
C ILE A 244 -3.00 -22.34 -12.77
N LEU A 245 -3.78 -21.26 -12.94
CA LEU A 245 -4.71 -20.79 -11.90
C LEU A 245 -5.76 -21.86 -11.58
N TYR A 246 -6.35 -22.48 -12.61
CA TYR A 246 -7.31 -23.56 -12.44
C TYR A 246 -6.72 -24.75 -11.68
N MET A 247 -5.54 -25.23 -12.08
CA MET A 247 -4.88 -26.36 -11.42
C MET A 247 -4.43 -26.02 -10.01
N THR A 248 -4.01 -24.79 -9.74
CA THR A 248 -3.68 -24.30 -8.40
C THR A 248 -4.89 -24.38 -7.47
N ARG A 249 -6.06 -23.94 -7.95
CA ARG A 249 -7.31 -24.02 -7.19
C ARG A 249 -7.70 -25.47 -6.89
N VAL A 250 -7.66 -26.35 -7.91
CA VAL A 250 -8.06 -27.77 -7.76
C VAL A 250 -7.14 -28.51 -6.80
N SER A 251 -5.82 -28.32 -6.95
CA SER A 251 -4.80 -28.98 -6.12
C SER A 251 -4.58 -28.30 -4.76
N ARG A 252 -5.07 -27.08 -4.59
CA ARG A 252 -4.81 -26.20 -3.44
C ARG A 252 -3.32 -25.92 -3.20
N SER A 253 -2.51 -25.95 -4.25
CA SER A 253 -1.06 -25.70 -4.19
C SER A 253 -0.59 -25.01 -5.46
N ALA A 254 0.13 -23.90 -5.30
CA ALA A 254 0.76 -23.20 -6.41
C ALA A 254 1.81 -24.09 -7.09
N GLU A 255 2.59 -24.83 -6.31
CA GLU A 255 3.62 -25.77 -6.80
C GLU A 255 3.01 -26.81 -7.73
N SER A 256 1.88 -27.40 -7.32
CA SER A 256 1.15 -28.38 -8.10
C SER A 256 0.54 -27.77 -9.36
N GLY A 257 0.03 -26.54 -9.26
CA GLY A 257 -0.50 -25.78 -10.39
C GLY A 257 0.53 -25.59 -11.51
N PHE A 258 1.74 -25.15 -11.18
CA PHE A 258 2.83 -25.04 -12.16
C PHE A 258 3.27 -26.41 -12.69
N LEU A 259 3.42 -27.40 -11.81
CA LEU A 259 3.90 -28.72 -12.19
C LEU A 259 2.98 -29.41 -13.21
N PHE A 260 1.66 -29.36 -12.98
CA PHE A 260 0.70 -30.04 -13.85
C PHE A 260 0.56 -29.40 -15.23
N VAL A 261 0.80 -28.08 -15.35
CA VAL A 261 0.62 -27.37 -16.62
C VAL A 261 1.92 -27.23 -17.39
N LEU A 262 3.02 -26.91 -16.70
CA LEU A 262 4.31 -26.66 -17.34
C LEU A 262 5.22 -27.91 -17.33
N GLY A 263 4.91 -28.93 -16.54
CA GLY A 263 5.74 -30.12 -16.38
C GLY A 263 7.03 -29.88 -15.58
N VAL A 264 7.23 -28.68 -15.03
CA VAL A 264 8.41 -28.30 -14.25
C VAL A 264 8.04 -27.94 -12.82
N SER A 265 8.92 -28.27 -11.87
CA SER A 265 8.72 -27.90 -10.47
C SER A 265 8.80 -26.38 -10.29
N LEU A 266 8.07 -25.82 -9.32
CA LEU A 266 8.15 -24.39 -9.02
C LEU A 266 9.59 -23.93 -8.71
N LYS A 267 10.38 -24.78 -8.05
CA LYS A 267 11.79 -24.47 -7.74
C LYS A 267 12.61 -24.35 -9.02
N THR A 268 12.46 -25.29 -9.94
CA THR A 268 13.13 -25.27 -11.26
C THR A 268 12.71 -24.04 -12.05
N LEU A 269 11.40 -23.74 -12.09
CA LEU A 269 10.86 -22.56 -12.75
C LEU A 269 11.47 -21.26 -12.20
N GLN A 270 11.60 -21.15 -10.88
CA GLN A 270 12.25 -20.00 -10.24
C GLN A 270 13.71 -19.87 -10.68
N GLU A 271 14.48 -20.95 -10.63
CA GLU A 271 15.90 -20.98 -11.03
C GLU A 271 16.08 -20.59 -12.51
N GLU A 272 15.27 -21.15 -13.41
CA GLU A 272 15.26 -20.82 -14.83
C GLU A 272 14.86 -19.37 -15.09
N SER A 273 13.82 -18.86 -14.41
CA SER A 273 13.38 -17.47 -14.56
C SER A 273 14.49 -16.48 -14.15
N LEU A 274 15.20 -16.77 -13.06
CA LEU A 274 16.31 -15.93 -12.61
C LEU A 274 17.48 -16.01 -13.59
N ALA A 275 17.80 -17.19 -14.12
CA ALA A 275 18.83 -17.36 -15.14
C ALA A 275 18.49 -16.58 -16.43
N TYR A 276 17.24 -16.64 -16.89
CA TYR A 276 16.73 -15.88 -18.03
C TYR A 276 16.92 -14.37 -17.84
N TYR A 277 16.51 -13.82 -16.70
CA TYR A 277 16.69 -12.39 -16.43
C TYR A 277 18.16 -11.98 -16.25
N ARG A 278 18.98 -12.80 -15.59
CA ARG A 278 20.43 -12.52 -15.47
C ARG A 278 21.10 -12.48 -16.83
N GLY A 279 20.81 -13.43 -17.71
CA GLY A 279 21.33 -13.46 -19.07
C GLY A 279 20.93 -12.20 -19.84
N ARG A 280 19.62 -11.89 -19.84
CA ARG A 280 19.09 -10.70 -20.50
C ARG A 280 19.75 -9.39 -20.01
N PHE A 281 19.80 -9.17 -18.69
CA PHE A 281 20.36 -7.94 -18.14
C PHE A 281 21.87 -7.83 -18.33
N SER A 282 22.60 -8.96 -18.31
CA SER A 282 24.04 -8.97 -18.58
C SER A 282 24.36 -8.59 -20.03
N GLU A 283 23.54 -9.01 -21.00
CA GLU A 283 23.67 -8.55 -22.39
C GLU A 283 23.36 -7.06 -22.51
N GLU A 284 22.29 -6.59 -21.88
CA GLU A 284 21.90 -5.15 -21.89
C GLU A 284 23.00 -4.25 -21.28
N ASP A 285 23.72 -4.74 -20.26
CA ASP A 285 24.81 -3.98 -19.61
C ASP A 285 26.09 -3.91 -20.46
N ARG A 286 26.37 -4.88 -21.36
CA ARG A 286 27.53 -4.80 -22.29
C ARG A 286 27.47 -3.59 -23.21
N PHE A 287 26.27 -3.15 -23.55
CA PHE A 287 26.05 -1.99 -24.42
C PHE A 287 25.93 -0.68 -23.64
N ARG A 288 26.03 -0.70 -22.31
CA ARG A 288 26.01 0.51 -21.47
C ARG A 288 27.43 1.00 -21.19
N GLN A 289 27.64 2.28 -21.45
CA GLN A 289 28.77 3.00 -20.88
C GLN A 289 28.35 3.51 -19.51
N ASP A 290 28.86 2.87 -18.45
CA ASP A 290 28.69 3.40 -17.10
C ASP A 290 29.47 4.72 -17.00
N ILE A 291 28.75 5.81 -16.73
CA ILE A 291 29.39 7.08 -16.36
C ILE A 291 29.86 6.90 -14.91
N PRO A 292 31.16 6.97 -14.61
CA PRO A 292 31.64 6.89 -13.24
C PRO A 292 31.09 8.10 -12.47
N LEU A 293 30.10 7.86 -11.61
CA LEU A 293 29.56 8.87 -10.71
C LEU A 293 30.40 8.87 -9.44
N GLU A 294 30.91 10.03 -9.04
CA GLU A 294 31.52 10.17 -7.72
C GLU A 294 30.46 9.98 -6.63
N PRO A 295 30.64 9.03 -5.70
CA PRO A 295 29.67 8.81 -4.65
C PRO A 295 29.64 10.00 -3.70
N LEU A 296 28.49 10.68 -3.65
CA LEU A 296 28.21 11.69 -2.64
C LEU A 296 28.32 11.06 -1.25
N ALA A 297 29.13 11.66 -0.36
CA ALA A 297 29.35 11.21 1.02
C ALA A 297 28.15 11.48 1.95
N ILE A 298 26.94 11.10 1.52
CA ILE A 298 25.70 11.25 2.28
C ILE A 298 25.35 9.90 2.90
N LYS A 299 25.35 9.84 4.24
CA LYS A 299 24.91 8.63 4.97
C LYS A 299 23.41 8.41 4.75
N THR A 300 23.07 7.42 3.94
CA THR A 300 21.67 6.99 3.73
C THR A 300 21.25 5.95 4.77
N LYS A 301 19.95 5.91 5.09
CA LYS A 301 19.37 4.89 5.96
C LYS A 301 18.49 3.97 5.13
N LYS A 302 18.70 2.65 5.23
CA LYS A 302 17.95 1.63 4.48
C LYS A 302 16.42 1.72 4.63
N ARG A 303 15.91 2.17 5.79
CA ARG A 303 14.47 2.30 6.07
C ARG A 303 13.83 3.57 5.49
N ARG A 304 14.60 4.40 4.77
CA ARG A 304 14.11 5.68 4.25
C ARG A 304 14.22 5.69 2.73
N THR A 305 13.20 6.26 2.10
CA THR A 305 13.29 6.64 0.70
C THR A 305 13.77 8.08 0.62
N TYR A 306 14.55 8.36 -0.42
CA TYR A 306 15.09 9.67 -0.72
C TYR A 306 14.58 10.08 -2.10
N SER A 307 14.12 11.31 -2.23
CA SER A 307 13.58 11.84 -3.48
C SER A 307 13.89 13.33 -3.62
N GLN A 308 13.60 13.89 -4.81
CA GLN A 308 13.72 15.33 -5.09
C GLN A 308 15.11 15.89 -4.74
N PHE A 309 16.18 15.17 -5.09
CA PHE A 309 17.54 15.68 -4.90
C PHE A 309 17.80 16.85 -5.86
N LYS A 310 18.23 18.00 -5.32
CA LYS A 310 18.47 19.24 -6.08
C LYS A 310 19.69 19.98 -5.53
N GLN A 311 20.61 20.36 -6.41
CA GLN A 311 21.70 21.27 -6.11
C GLN A 311 21.26 22.72 -6.36
N SER A 312 21.71 23.65 -5.52
CA SER A 312 21.47 25.09 -5.73
C SER A 312 22.22 25.58 -6.98
N PRO A 313 21.72 26.62 -7.69
CA PRO A 313 22.38 27.14 -8.89
C PRO A 313 23.83 27.58 -8.69
N ASN A 314 24.16 28.05 -7.47
CA ASN A 314 25.51 28.44 -7.08
C ASN A 314 26.39 27.26 -6.61
N GLY A 315 25.90 26.02 -6.68
CA GLY A 315 26.62 24.81 -6.28
C GLY A 315 26.83 24.62 -4.78
N ARG A 316 26.54 25.62 -3.92
CA ARG A 316 26.89 25.62 -2.49
C ARG A 316 26.02 24.70 -1.62
N HIS A 317 24.77 24.48 -2.01
CA HIS A 317 23.78 23.78 -1.19
C HIS A 317 23.16 22.60 -1.94
N LEU A 318 22.93 21.52 -1.21
CA LEU A 318 22.16 20.37 -1.65
C LEU A 318 20.85 20.33 -0.89
N ALA A 319 19.75 19.97 -1.56
CA ALA A 319 18.46 19.74 -0.92
C ALA A 319 17.89 18.39 -1.34
N TRP A 320 17.20 17.73 -0.42
CA TRP A 320 16.50 16.49 -0.70
C TRP A 320 15.34 16.25 0.26
N VAL A 321 14.42 15.39 -0.17
CA VAL A 321 13.33 14.87 0.64
C VAL A 321 13.72 13.50 1.16
N SER A 322 13.44 13.23 2.43
CA SER A 322 13.52 11.91 3.03
C SER A 322 12.15 11.52 3.57
N ASN A 323 11.68 10.33 3.23
CA ASN A 323 10.41 9.79 3.68
C ASN A 323 10.63 8.47 4.45
N GLU A 324 9.94 8.34 5.58
CA GLU A 324 9.94 7.13 6.41
C GLU A 324 8.50 6.87 6.88
N LEU A 325 7.83 5.86 6.30
CA LEU A 325 6.44 5.51 6.59
C LEU A 325 5.49 6.72 6.53
N GLY A 326 5.54 7.48 5.42
CA GLY A 326 4.67 8.65 5.20
C GLY A 326 5.17 9.94 5.84
N GLN A 327 6.03 9.87 6.87
CA GLN A 327 6.63 11.07 7.44
C GLN A 327 7.75 11.59 6.54
N TYR A 328 7.50 12.71 5.89
CA TYR A 328 8.50 13.40 5.08
C TYR A 328 9.29 14.44 5.88
N LYS A 329 10.53 14.64 5.46
CA LYS A 329 11.44 15.68 5.95
C LYS A 329 12.20 16.26 4.77
N VAL A 330 12.26 17.58 4.66
CA VAL A 330 13.13 18.25 3.69
C VAL A 330 14.41 18.67 4.41
N PHE A 331 15.54 18.37 3.79
CA PHE A 331 16.87 18.70 4.28
C PHE A 331 17.58 19.64 3.30
N ILE A 332 18.43 20.49 3.85
CA ILE A 332 19.43 21.28 3.12
C ILE A 332 20.78 20.98 3.74
N GLN A 333 21.79 20.75 2.91
CA GLN A 333 23.18 20.59 3.30
C GLN A 333 24.02 21.68 2.65
N ASP A 334 24.89 22.32 3.42
CA ASP A 334 25.97 23.15 2.88
C ASP A 334 27.17 22.25 2.56
N ILE A 335 27.66 22.32 1.32
CA ILE A 335 28.74 21.45 0.83
C ILE A 335 30.08 21.78 1.51
N SER A 336 30.37 23.07 1.71
CA SER A 336 31.64 23.52 2.27
C SER A 336 31.82 23.11 3.74
N THR A 337 30.75 23.16 4.52
CA THR A 337 30.78 22.84 5.97
C THR A 337 30.30 21.43 6.28
N GLY A 338 29.68 20.74 5.32
CA GLY A 338 29.00 19.46 5.54
C GLY A 338 27.77 19.55 6.44
N LYS A 339 27.35 20.75 6.88
CA LYS A 339 26.29 20.93 7.87
C LYS A 339 24.92 20.64 7.25
N ILE A 340 24.21 19.67 7.82
CA ILE A 340 22.85 19.28 7.41
C ILE A 340 21.82 19.95 8.32
N LYS A 341 20.83 20.61 7.71
CA LYS A 341 19.71 21.25 8.38
C LYS A 341 18.39 20.69 7.88
N ARG A 342 17.48 20.34 8.79
CA ARG A 342 16.10 20.00 8.47
C ARG A 342 15.24 21.27 8.44
N ILE A 343 14.59 21.55 7.31
CA ILE A 343 13.74 22.75 7.18
C ILE A 343 12.28 22.47 7.53
N ILE A 344 11.76 21.27 7.25
CA ILE A 344 10.40 20.89 7.59
C ILE A 344 10.31 19.40 7.92
N LYS A 345 9.31 19.07 8.74
CA LYS A 345 8.83 17.73 9.03
C LYS A 345 7.31 17.75 8.92
N GLY A 346 6.75 16.92 8.06
CA GLY A 346 5.30 16.75 7.94
C GLY A 346 4.91 15.30 8.15
N GLU A 347 3.62 15.07 8.42
CA GLU A 347 3.01 13.77 8.66
C GLU A 347 3.56 12.98 9.88
N LYS A 348 2.75 12.01 10.31
CA LYS A 348 3.14 11.01 11.32
C LYS A 348 3.67 9.76 10.60
N LYS A 349 4.56 9.05 11.27
CA LYS A 349 5.00 7.73 10.80
C LYS A 349 3.83 6.76 10.97
N LEU A 350 3.26 6.32 9.86
CA LEU A 350 2.14 5.41 9.82
C LEU A 350 2.39 4.42 8.70
N ASP A 351 2.15 3.14 8.98
CA ASP A 351 2.23 2.10 7.98
C ASP A 351 0.96 2.16 7.12
N ARG A 352 1.00 2.99 6.07
CA ARG A 352 -0.11 3.28 5.16
C ARG A 352 0.39 3.50 3.75
N ILE A 353 -0.51 3.53 2.77
CA ILE A 353 -0.18 4.00 1.42
C ILE A 353 0.46 5.39 1.55
N VAL A 354 1.70 5.53 1.10
CA VAL A 354 2.49 6.76 1.19
C VAL A 354 2.35 7.52 -0.12
N ASP A 355 2.04 8.81 0.01
CA ASP A 355 2.00 9.75 -1.09
C ASP A 355 3.44 10.23 -1.26
N ARG A 356 3.95 10.05 -2.47
CA ARG A 356 5.33 10.40 -2.83
C ARG A 356 5.38 11.59 -3.78
N SER A 357 4.23 12.10 -4.22
CA SER A 357 4.12 13.28 -5.09
C SER A 357 4.56 14.53 -4.35
N TYR A 358 4.30 14.60 -3.04
CA TYR A 358 4.74 15.68 -2.17
C TYR A 358 5.72 15.21 -1.08
N PRO A 359 6.64 16.08 -0.62
CA PRO A 359 6.90 17.45 -1.08
C PRO A 359 7.65 17.53 -2.41
N VAL A 360 7.38 18.57 -3.19
CA VAL A 360 8.20 18.99 -4.35
C VAL A 360 9.07 20.17 -3.94
N ILE A 361 10.34 20.20 -4.34
CA ILE A 361 11.27 21.27 -3.96
C ILE A 361 11.97 21.87 -5.19
N ALA A 362 12.22 23.19 -5.13
CA ALA A 362 12.94 23.92 -6.17
C ALA A 362 13.78 25.04 -5.54
N TRP A 363 15.01 25.19 -6.01
CA TRP A 363 15.85 26.32 -5.62
C TRP A 363 15.42 27.58 -6.38
N HIS A 364 15.41 28.71 -5.68
CA HIS A 364 15.33 30.01 -6.33
C HIS A 364 16.56 30.22 -7.23
N PRO A 365 16.45 30.87 -8.40
CA PRO A 365 17.59 31.10 -9.30
C PRO A 365 18.79 31.79 -8.63
N SER A 366 18.56 32.64 -7.63
CA SER A 366 19.65 33.26 -6.85
C SER A 366 20.42 32.30 -5.94
N GLY A 367 19.92 31.09 -5.71
CA GLY A 367 20.49 30.11 -4.78
C GLY A 367 20.33 30.45 -3.28
N GLN A 368 19.66 31.56 -2.94
CA GLN A 368 19.49 32.04 -1.56
C GLN A 368 18.21 31.54 -0.88
N ALA A 369 17.31 30.90 -1.62
CA ALA A 369 16.06 30.39 -1.10
C ALA A 369 15.67 29.06 -1.71
N LEU A 370 15.04 28.19 -0.92
CA LEU A 370 14.43 26.94 -1.37
C LEU A 370 12.91 27.03 -1.22
N THR A 371 12.19 26.91 -2.33
CA THR A 371 10.74 26.81 -2.36
C THR A 371 10.33 25.34 -2.30
N TYR A 372 9.30 25.03 -1.53
CA TYR A 372 8.74 23.70 -1.44
C TYR A 372 7.20 23.73 -1.39
N ALA A 373 6.58 22.79 -2.10
CA ALA A 373 5.14 22.56 -2.10
C ALA A 373 4.81 21.34 -1.25
N ILE A 374 3.81 21.46 -0.37
CA ILE A 374 3.32 20.36 0.48
C ILE A 374 1.80 20.30 0.45
N GLU A 375 1.26 19.10 0.50
CA GLU A 375 -0.16 18.89 0.77
C GLU A 375 -0.39 18.72 2.27
N ARG A 376 -1.44 19.36 2.80
CA ARG A 376 -1.89 19.16 4.18
C ARG A 376 -3.40 19.31 4.27
N LYS A 377 -4.09 18.28 4.78
CA LYS A 377 -5.56 18.24 4.89
C LYS A 377 -6.29 18.50 3.56
N GLY A 378 -5.74 18.01 2.45
CA GLY A 378 -6.33 18.17 1.12
C GLY A 378 -6.06 19.54 0.47
N GLU A 379 -5.35 20.44 1.15
CA GLU A 379 -4.95 21.73 0.59
C GLU A 379 -3.46 21.74 0.23
N LEU A 380 -3.14 22.34 -0.93
CA LEU A 380 -1.77 22.57 -1.38
C LEU A 380 -1.20 23.86 -0.76
N PHE A 381 0.00 23.77 -0.19
CA PHE A 381 0.73 24.91 0.38
C PHE A 381 2.07 25.08 -0.29
N LEU A 382 2.30 26.27 -0.87
CA LEU A 382 3.60 26.70 -1.35
C LEU A 382 4.32 27.52 -0.27
N ARG A 383 5.57 27.17 0.03
CA ARG A 383 6.38 27.86 1.06
C ARG A 383 7.79 28.10 0.57
N THR A 384 8.33 29.26 0.91
CA THR A 384 9.72 29.62 0.58
C THR A 384 10.55 29.72 1.84
N TYR A 385 11.68 29.01 1.86
CA TYR A 385 12.67 29.06 2.92
C TYR A 385 13.87 29.88 2.46
N THR A 386 14.02 31.08 3.00
CA THR A 386 15.20 31.93 2.80
C THR A 386 16.33 31.48 3.74
N LEU A 387 17.55 31.41 3.22
CA LEU A 387 18.72 30.95 3.98
C LEU A 387 19.11 31.95 5.10
N ASP A 388 18.85 33.24 4.89
CA ASP A 388 19.21 34.34 5.79
C ASP A 388 18.26 34.42 7.01
N ASP A 389 16.95 34.48 6.78
CA ASP A 389 15.95 34.63 7.86
C ASP A 389 15.68 33.33 8.62
N LYS A 390 16.13 32.19 8.08
CA LYS A 390 15.91 30.84 8.64
C LYS A 390 14.45 30.50 8.96
N LYS A 391 13.47 31.28 8.47
CA LYS A 391 12.03 31.11 8.68
C LYS A 391 11.33 30.89 7.33
N PRO A 392 10.32 30.01 7.26
CA PRO A 392 9.52 29.85 6.05
C PRO A 392 8.50 30.98 5.94
N HIS A 393 8.45 31.65 4.78
CA HIS A 393 7.38 32.59 4.44
C HIS A 393 6.23 31.83 3.77
N ARG A 394 4.99 32.17 4.14
CA ARG A 394 3.76 31.53 3.63
C ARG A 394 3.18 32.37 2.50
N ASN A 395 3.14 31.82 1.29
CA ASN A 395 2.31 32.35 0.22
C ASN A 395 1.09 31.42 0.11
N ARG A 396 -0.12 31.96 0.28
CA ARG A 396 -1.34 31.22 -0.08
C ARG A 396 -1.43 31.28 -1.61
N SER A 397 -1.16 30.18 -2.28
CA SER A 397 -1.56 29.98 -3.66
C SER A 397 -3.02 29.52 -3.65
N SER A 398 -3.95 30.46 -3.82
CA SER A 398 -5.29 30.15 -4.31
C SER A 398 -5.17 29.94 -5.82
N CYS A 399 -5.12 28.69 -6.25
CA CYS A 399 -5.41 28.30 -7.63
C CYS A 399 -6.71 27.52 -7.61
#